data_AF-A0A932TKS6-F1
#
_entry.id   AF-A0A932TKS6-F1
#
_cell.length_a   1.000
_cell.length_b   1.000
_cell.length_c   1.000
_cell.angle_alpha   90.00
_cell.angle_beta   90.00
_cell.angle_gamma   90.00
#
_symmetry.space_group_name_H-M   'P 1'
#
loop_
_entity.id
_entity.type
_entity.pdbx_description
1 polymer ?
#
loop_
_entity_poly.entity_id
_entity_poly.type
_entity_poly.pdbx_seq_one_letter_code
_entity_poly.pdbx_strand_id
1 'polypeptide(L)'
;VVDLPQYAPSTAEADAAVAEMKERLAQVQAEVAAGSRPAYELPGAQAMAAWARDYRAAAGAPAPPCPLEMQALRIGDVALIATAGETFTEVGQRLKQALPLPRSVALGYSNGCVGYIPTEAAFSQGGYEVEVAYRYYGTLMLTPDCERLILAAGRRLAADVAARGV
;
A
#
# COMPACT_ATOMS: atom_id res chain seq x y z
N VAL A 1 -13.29 -0.58 8.61
CA VAL A 1 -11.92 -0.01 8.49
C VAL A 1 -11.00 -0.75 9.43
N VAL A 2 -9.77 -1.03 8.99
CA VAL A 2 -8.70 -1.64 9.78
C VAL A 2 -7.51 -0.67 9.77
N ASP A 3 -7.09 -0.21 10.93
CA ASP A 3 -5.93 0.65 11.04
C ASP A 3 -4.65 -0.19 10.97
N LEU A 4 -3.87 0.01 9.90
CA LEU A 4 -2.66 -0.76 9.63
C LEU A 4 -1.42 0.00 10.13
N PRO A 5 -0.48 -0.69 10.80
CA PRO A 5 0.79 -0.10 11.20
C PRO A 5 1.67 0.21 9.98
N GLN A 6 2.45 1.28 10.09
CA GLN A 6 3.42 1.73 9.08
C GLN A 6 4.81 1.89 9.70
N TYR A 7 5.85 1.75 8.88
CA TYR A 7 7.22 2.09 9.25
C TYR A 7 7.39 3.60 9.31
N ALA A 8 7.77 4.13 10.47
CA ALA A 8 8.26 5.48 10.59
C ALA A 8 9.73 5.52 10.14
N PRO A 9 10.13 6.43 9.24
CA PRO A 9 11.53 6.58 8.91
C PRO A 9 12.34 7.06 10.10
N SER A 10 13.58 6.56 10.20
CA SER A 10 14.59 7.25 10.99
C SER A 10 14.94 8.60 10.36
N THR A 11 15.39 9.56 11.17
CA THR A 11 15.85 10.85 10.66
C THR A 11 16.98 10.69 9.64
N ALA A 12 17.90 9.73 9.86
CA ALA A 12 19.01 9.47 8.95
C ALA A 12 18.55 8.95 7.58
N GLU A 13 17.64 7.97 7.55
CA GLU A 13 17.07 7.44 6.29
C GLU A 13 16.34 8.55 5.52
N ALA A 14 15.57 9.37 6.23
CA ALA A 14 14.81 10.43 5.57
C ALA A 14 15.71 11.58 5.07
N ASP A 15 16.74 11.96 5.82
CA ASP A 15 17.72 12.96 5.36
C ASP A 15 18.46 12.45 4.11
N ALA A 16 18.82 11.16 4.07
CA ALA A 16 19.43 10.54 2.89
C ALA A 16 18.48 10.56 1.68
N ALA A 17 17.21 10.19 1.86
CA ALA A 17 16.21 10.24 0.80
C ALA A 17 16.00 11.67 0.24
N VAL A 18 16.00 12.69 1.12
CA VAL A 18 15.92 14.10 0.70
C VAL A 18 17.13 14.51 -0.13
N ALA A 19 18.33 14.14 0.31
CA ALA A 19 19.55 14.44 -0.43
C ALA A 19 19.54 13.80 -1.83
N GLU A 20 19.23 12.50 -1.89
CA GLU A 20 19.18 11.71 -3.13
C GLU A 20 18.14 12.28 -4.11
N MET A 21 16.90 12.51 -3.66
CA MET A 21 15.84 12.99 -4.56
C MET A 21 16.07 14.44 -4.99
N LYS A 22 16.73 15.27 -4.17
CA LYS A 22 17.13 16.62 -4.55
C LYS A 22 18.19 16.61 -5.65
N GLU A 23 19.20 15.75 -5.52
CA GLU A 23 20.22 15.57 -6.56
C GLU A 23 19.60 15.05 -7.86
N ARG A 24 18.73 14.03 -7.76
CA ARG A 24 18.02 13.48 -8.91
C ARG A 24 17.17 14.52 -9.62
N LEU A 25 16.46 15.37 -8.89
CA LEU A 25 15.68 16.46 -9.47
C LEU A 25 16.57 17.47 -10.20
N ALA A 26 17.69 17.88 -9.60
CA ALA A 26 18.63 18.80 -10.24
C ALA A 26 19.22 18.21 -11.53
N GLN A 27 19.56 16.94 -11.53
CA GLN A 27 20.03 16.21 -12.72
C GLN A 27 18.95 16.20 -13.81
N VAL A 28 17.72 15.81 -13.48
CA VAL A 28 16.60 15.75 -14.44
C VAL A 28 16.33 17.14 -15.04
N GLN A 29 16.37 18.20 -14.22
CA GLN A 29 16.22 19.58 -14.68
C GLN A 29 17.30 19.98 -15.68
N ALA A 30 18.56 19.65 -15.40
CA ALA A 30 19.69 19.95 -16.29
C ALA A 30 19.56 19.19 -17.63
N GLU A 31 19.21 17.91 -17.61
CA GLU A 31 19.04 17.08 -18.80
C GLU A 31 17.85 17.55 -19.67
N VAL A 32 16.75 17.98 -19.04
CA VAL A 32 15.62 18.58 -19.75
C VAL A 32 16.00 19.92 -20.38
N ALA A 33 16.72 20.78 -19.65
CA ALA A 33 17.21 22.06 -20.18
C ALA A 33 18.21 21.87 -21.34
N ALA A 34 19.01 20.81 -21.31
CA ALA A 34 19.94 20.43 -22.37
C ALA A 34 19.27 19.71 -23.56
N GLY A 35 17.98 19.34 -23.46
CA GLY A 35 17.26 18.59 -24.48
C GLY A 35 17.63 17.11 -24.57
N SER A 36 18.41 16.57 -23.62
CA SER A 36 18.81 15.15 -23.57
C SER A 36 17.82 14.25 -22.84
N ARG A 37 16.81 14.85 -22.19
CA ARG A 37 15.68 14.14 -21.57
C ARG A 37 14.35 14.80 -21.97
N PRO A 38 13.28 14.03 -22.25
CA PRO A 38 11.97 14.61 -22.50
C PRO A 38 11.42 15.39 -21.31
N ALA A 39 10.84 16.57 -21.58
CA ALA A 39 10.30 17.43 -20.53
C ALA A 39 9.18 16.79 -19.70
N TYR A 40 8.47 15.78 -20.23
CA TYR A 40 7.40 15.07 -19.51
C TYR A 40 7.92 14.20 -18.36
N GLU A 41 9.23 13.94 -18.26
CA GLU A 41 9.82 13.19 -17.15
C GLU A 41 10.11 14.07 -15.91
N LEU A 42 10.15 15.40 -16.07
CA LEU A 42 10.42 16.33 -14.97
C LEU A 42 9.37 16.24 -13.83
N PRO A 43 8.05 16.15 -14.11
CA PRO A 43 7.04 15.96 -13.07
C PRO A 43 7.30 14.73 -12.18
N GLY A 44 7.80 13.62 -12.73
CA GLY A 44 8.14 12.43 -11.94
C GLY A 44 9.25 12.69 -10.93
N ALA A 45 10.31 13.37 -11.34
CA ALA A 45 11.40 13.77 -10.44
C ALA A 45 10.93 14.79 -9.38
N GLN A 46 10.04 15.71 -9.76
CA GLN A 46 9.45 16.67 -8.82
C GLN A 46 8.58 15.95 -7.77
N ALA A 47 7.77 14.97 -8.19
CA ALA A 47 6.95 14.17 -7.29
C ALA A 47 7.81 13.36 -6.31
N MET A 48 8.90 12.74 -6.76
CA MET A 48 9.82 12.02 -5.87
C MET A 48 10.53 12.95 -4.88
N ALA A 49 10.92 14.15 -5.31
CA ALA A 49 11.47 15.16 -4.40
C ALA A 49 10.42 15.69 -3.40
N ALA A 50 9.13 15.71 -3.78
CA ALA A 50 8.04 16.03 -2.86
C ALA A 50 7.84 14.91 -1.83
N TRP A 51 7.75 13.66 -2.29
CA TRP A 51 7.69 12.49 -1.42
C TRP A 51 8.82 12.49 -0.38
N ALA A 52 10.06 12.75 -0.79
CA ALA A 52 11.18 12.76 0.16
C ALA A 52 11.04 13.83 1.26
N ARG A 53 10.44 15.00 0.94
CA ARG A 53 10.15 16.03 1.96
C ARG A 53 9.07 15.56 2.93
N ASP A 54 8.02 14.93 2.44
CA ASP A 54 6.94 14.41 3.28
C ASP A 54 7.43 13.24 4.16
N TYR A 55 8.25 12.36 3.58
CA TYR A 55 8.95 11.27 4.28
C TYR A 55 9.82 11.82 5.42
N ARG A 56 10.51 12.93 5.17
CA ARG A 56 11.31 13.62 6.19
C ARG A 56 10.48 14.33 7.25
N ALA A 57 9.31 14.86 6.91
CA ALA A 57 8.38 15.42 7.88
C ALA A 57 7.78 14.35 8.81
N ALA A 58 7.62 13.12 8.32
CA ALA A 58 7.17 11.97 9.10
C ALA A 58 8.24 11.38 10.03
N ALA A 59 9.52 11.71 9.85
CA ALA A 59 10.62 11.15 10.63
C ALA A 59 10.65 11.68 12.07
N GLY A 60 11.05 10.82 13.02
CA GLY A 60 11.22 11.18 14.44
C GLY A 60 9.93 11.18 15.27
N ALA A 61 8.81 10.79 14.68
CA ALA A 61 7.56 10.51 15.38
C ALA A 61 7.03 9.12 14.97
N PRO A 62 6.19 8.48 15.79
CA PRO A 62 5.47 7.28 15.35
C PRO A 62 4.67 7.55 14.09
N ALA A 63 4.71 6.63 13.13
CA ALA A 63 3.91 6.74 11.92
C ALA A 63 2.41 6.68 12.29
N PRO A 64 1.56 7.54 11.69
CA PRO A 64 0.12 7.41 11.87
C PRO A 64 -0.35 6.06 11.31
N PRO A 65 -1.45 5.49 11.83
CA PRO A 65 -2.04 4.32 11.21
C PRO A 65 -2.52 4.62 9.79
N CYS A 66 -2.44 3.62 8.91
CA CYS A 66 -3.01 3.66 7.57
C CYS A 66 -4.42 3.02 7.60
N PRO A 67 -5.51 3.78 7.42
CA PRO A 67 -6.86 3.23 7.46
C PRO A 67 -7.16 2.44 6.19
N LEU A 68 -7.20 1.12 6.29
CA LEU A 68 -7.63 0.25 5.21
C LEU A 68 -9.14 0.03 5.27
N GLU A 69 -9.86 0.43 4.23
CA GLU A 69 -11.24 0.02 4.05
C GLU A 69 -11.32 -1.43 3.58
N MET A 70 -12.17 -2.21 4.27
CA MET A 70 -12.50 -3.58 3.91
C MET A 70 -14.01 -3.77 4.00
N GLN A 71 -14.57 -4.47 3.03
CA GLN A 71 -16.00 -4.73 2.94
C GLN A 71 -16.22 -6.17 2.48
N ALA A 72 -17.31 -6.80 2.93
CA ALA A 72 -17.79 -8.04 2.34
C ALA A 72 -19.27 -7.93 2.00
N LEU A 73 -19.66 -8.60 0.92
CA LEU A 73 -21.03 -8.60 0.41
C LEU A 73 -21.44 -10.02 0.07
N ARG A 74 -22.71 -10.34 0.36
CA ARG A 74 -23.37 -11.56 -0.11
C ARG A 74 -24.41 -11.21 -1.16
N ILE A 75 -24.40 -11.92 -2.29
CA ILE A 75 -25.40 -11.84 -3.34
C ILE A 75 -25.84 -13.26 -3.66
N GLY A 76 -26.94 -13.72 -3.05
CA GLY A 76 -27.41 -15.09 -3.19
C GLY A 76 -26.36 -16.11 -2.71
N ASP A 77 -25.82 -16.91 -3.63
CA ASP A 77 -24.77 -17.91 -3.40
C ASP A 77 -23.34 -17.39 -3.69
N VAL A 78 -23.20 -16.11 -4.01
CA VAL A 78 -21.91 -15.43 -4.25
C VAL A 78 -21.51 -14.62 -3.02
N ALA A 79 -20.24 -14.71 -2.63
CA ALA A 79 -19.63 -13.83 -1.64
C ALA A 79 -18.47 -13.03 -2.25
N LEU A 80 -18.43 -11.75 -1.93
CA LEU A 80 -17.34 -10.84 -2.28
C LEU A 80 -16.65 -10.40 -0.99
N ILE A 81 -15.33 -10.34 -0.99
CA ILE A 81 -14.54 -9.65 0.04
C ILE A 81 -13.59 -8.69 -0.65
N ALA A 82 -13.61 -7.44 -0.21
CA ALA A 82 -13.02 -6.32 -0.91
C ALA A 82 -12.02 -5.58 0.00
N THR A 83 -10.90 -5.17 -0.58
CA THR A 83 -9.82 -4.42 0.07
C THR A 83 -9.49 -3.15 -0.72
N ALA A 84 -9.29 -2.05 -0.01
CA ALA A 84 -8.87 -0.77 -0.57
C ALA A 84 -7.35 -0.73 -0.82
N GLY A 85 -6.81 -1.62 -1.64
CA GLY A 85 -5.38 -1.67 -1.96
C GLY A 85 -5.00 -2.72 -3.01
N GLU A 86 -3.73 -2.76 -3.38
CA GLU A 86 -3.16 -3.71 -4.33
C GLU A 86 -2.79 -4.99 -3.60
N THR A 87 -3.76 -5.89 -3.47
CA THR A 87 -3.64 -7.08 -2.63
C THR A 87 -2.83 -8.16 -3.30
N PHE A 88 -1.78 -8.64 -2.63
CA PHE A 88 -1.01 -9.79 -3.09
C PHE A 88 -1.91 -11.01 -3.28
N THR A 89 -1.59 -11.82 -4.29
CA THR A 89 -2.40 -12.98 -4.67
C THR A 89 -2.66 -13.90 -3.50
N GLU A 90 -1.64 -14.23 -2.70
CA GLU A 90 -1.74 -15.12 -1.55
C GLU A 90 -2.67 -14.57 -0.47
N VAL A 91 -2.58 -13.26 -0.18
CA VAL A 91 -3.48 -12.58 0.77
C VAL A 91 -4.92 -12.64 0.24
N GLY A 92 -5.13 -12.33 -1.04
CA GLY A 92 -6.43 -12.41 -1.69
C GLY A 92 -7.03 -13.82 -1.67
N GLN A 93 -6.22 -14.86 -1.92
CA GLN A 93 -6.66 -16.25 -1.85
C GLN A 93 -7.07 -16.64 -0.43
N ARG A 94 -6.30 -16.25 0.59
CA ARG A 94 -6.63 -16.52 2.01
C ARG A 94 -7.91 -15.80 2.44
N LEU A 95 -8.13 -14.56 2.00
CA LEU A 95 -9.37 -13.82 2.22
C LEU A 95 -10.55 -14.51 1.55
N LYS A 96 -10.40 -14.93 0.29
CA LYS A 96 -11.41 -15.68 -0.46
C LYS A 96 -11.77 -17.00 0.22
N GLN A 97 -10.78 -17.75 0.69
CA GLN A 97 -10.97 -19.05 1.37
C GLN A 97 -11.68 -18.92 2.71
N ALA A 98 -11.61 -17.75 3.36
CA ALA A 98 -12.32 -17.51 4.62
C ALA A 98 -13.85 -17.38 4.41
N LEU A 99 -14.32 -17.07 3.20
CA LEU A 99 -15.73 -16.90 2.91
C LEU A 99 -16.48 -18.25 2.90
N PRO A 100 -17.72 -18.30 3.43
CA PRO A 100 -18.46 -19.55 3.63
C PRO A 100 -19.19 -20.06 2.36
N LEU A 101 -18.98 -19.42 1.21
CA LEU A 101 -19.74 -19.68 -0.02
C LEU A 101 -18.85 -20.23 -1.14
N PRO A 102 -19.37 -21.17 -1.98
CA PRO A 102 -18.58 -21.82 -3.02
C PRO A 102 -18.15 -20.84 -4.12
N ARG A 103 -18.95 -19.80 -4.37
CA ARG A 103 -18.66 -18.75 -5.35
C ARG A 103 -18.13 -17.51 -4.65
N SER A 104 -16.87 -17.59 -4.23
CA SER A 104 -16.21 -16.49 -3.51
C SER A 104 -15.18 -15.77 -4.38
N VAL A 105 -15.15 -14.45 -4.28
CA VAL A 105 -14.21 -13.57 -5.01
C VAL A 105 -13.58 -12.59 -4.03
N ALA A 106 -12.25 -12.47 -4.09
CA ALA A 106 -11.51 -11.40 -3.45
C ALA A 106 -11.28 -10.27 -4.46
N LEU A 107 -11.54 -9.03 -4.06
CA LEU A 107 -11.44 -7.83 -4.90
C LEU A 107 -10.43 -6.86 -4.28
N GLY A 108 -9.39 -6.48 -5.03
CA GLY A 108 -8.57 -5.32 -4.71
C GLY A 108 -9.20 -4.02 -5.19
N TYR A 109 -8.51 -2.89 -4.99
CA TYR A 109 -8.88 -1.56 -5.53
C TYR A 109 -10.32 -1.12 -5.25
N SER A 110 -10.91 -1.60 -4.16
CA SER A 110 -12.31 -1.35 -3.84
C SER A 110 -12.41 -0.30 -2.75
N ASN A 111 -13.16 0.77 -3.00
CA ASN A 111 -13.37 1.90 -2.10
C ASN A 111 -12.09 2.68 -1.70
N GLY A 112 -10.99 2.46 -2.42
CA GLY A 112 -9.73 3.18 -2.21
C GLY A 112 -8.51 2.37 -2.63
N CYS A 113 -7.33 2.95 -2.39
CA CYS A 113 -6.05 2.27 -2.57
C CYS A 113 -5.02 2.83 -1.58
N VAL A 114 -4.58 2.01 -0.63
CA VAL A 114 -3.51 2.33 0.33
C VAL A 114 -2.11 1.98 -0.20
N GLY A 115 -2.01 1.58 -1.47
CA GLY A 115 -0.82 0.95 -2.05
C GLY A 115 -0.87 -0.57 -1.94
N TYR A 116 0.30 -1.20 -2.02
CA TYR A 116 0.42 -2.66 -1.94
C TYR A 116 0.06 -3.20 -0.56
N ILE A 117 -0.58 -4.36 -0.55
CA ILE A 117 -0.85 -5.18 0.65
C ILE A 117 -0.03 -6.47 0.48
N PRO A 118 1.19 -6.52 1.01
CA PRO A 118 2.10 -7.65 0.86
C PRO A 118 1.77 -8.79 1.82
N THR A 119 2.37 -9.95 1.58
CA THR A 119 2.49 -10.98 2.61
C THR A 119 3.58 -10.59 3.62
N GLU A 120 3.52 -11.12 4.83
CA GLU A 120 4.57 -10.92 5.85
C GLU A 120 5.96 -11.34 5.31
N ALA A 121 6.02 -12.45 4.56
CA ALA A 121 7.26 -12.95 3.98
C ALA A 121 7.86 -12.02 2.90
N ALA A 122 7.02 -11.31 2.15
CA ALA A 122 7.47 -10.43 1.06
C ALA A 122 8.40 -9.31 1.55
N PHE A 123 8.22 -8.83 2.78
CA PHE A 123 9.08 -7.81 3.38
C PHE A 123 10.55 -8.26 3.47
N SER A 124 10.80 -9.54 3.74
CA SER A 124 12.15 -10.10 3.75
C SER A 124 12.70 -10.42 2.36
N GLN A 125 11.81 -10.60 1.38
CA GLN A 125 12.17 -10.90 -0.01
C GLN A 125 12.53 -9.63 -0.80
N GLY A 126 12.04 -8.47 -0.36
CA GLY A 126 12.24 -7.20 -1.06
C GLY A 126 11.42 -7.11 -2.34
N GLY A 127 11.81 -6.20 -3.22
CA GLY A 127 11.14 -5.98 -4.51
C GLY A 127 10.35 -4.67 -4.57
N TYR A 128 9.81 -4.41 -5.76
CA TYR A 128 9.18 -3.12 -6.07
C TYR A 128 8.06 -2.77 -5.08
N GLU A 129 7.22 -3.74 -4.75
CA GLU A 129 6.01 -3.58 -3.95
C GLU A 129 6.29 -3.13 -2.52
N VAL A 130 7.42 -3.56 -1.93
CA VAL A 130 7.78 -3.29 -0.52
C VAL A 130 8.90 -2.27 -0.35
N GLU A 131 9.78 -2.09 -1.34
CA GLU A 131 10.94 -1.19 -1.24
C GLU A 131 10.73 0.16 -1.93
N VAL A 132 9.83 0.22 -2.94
CA VAL A 132 9.74 1.37 -3.86
C VAL A 132 8.32 1.90 -4.00
N ALA A 133 7.32 1.04 -4.15
CA ALA A 133 6.00 1.43 -4.62
C ALA A 133 5.31 2.47 -3.73
N TYR A 134 5.42 2.36 -2.40
CA TYR A 134 4.83 3.30 -1.44
C TYR A 134 5.26 4.77 -1.68
N ARG A 135 6.43 4.99 -2.28
CA ARG A 135 6.92 6.31 -2.67
C ARG A 135 6.04 6.98 -3.73
N TYR A 136 5.45 6.19 -4.63
CA TYR A 136 4.54 6.67 -5.68
C TYR A 136 3.12 6.92 -5.17
N TYR A 137 2.72 6.31 -4.05
CA TYR A 137 1.44 6.62 -3.38
C TYR A 137 1.54 7.81 -2.43
N GLY A 138 2.75 8.31 -2.16
CA GLY A 138 2.97 9.36 -1.16
C GLY A 138 2.69 8.87 0.27
N THR A 139 2.82 7.58 0.52
CA THR A 139 2.54 6.95 1.82
C THR A 139 3.83 6.46 2.49
N LEU A 140 3.69 5.89 3.69
CA LEU A 140 4.75 5.09 4.32
C LEU A 140 4.49 3.61 4.03
N MET A 141 5.55 2.81 4.09
CA MET A 141 5.40 1.36 3.93
C MET A 141 4.69 0.77 5.15
N LEU A 142 3.70 -0.10 4.92
CA LEU A 142 3.08 -0.91 5.96
C LEU A 142 4.12 -1.79 6.68
N THR A 143 3.86 -2.23 7.90
CA THR A 143 4.69 -3.24 8.57
C THR A 143 4.22 -4.67 8.25
N PRO A 144 5.06 -5.70 8.43
CA PRO A 144 4.71 -7.10 8.14
C PRO A 144 3.44 -7.61 8.85
N ASP A 145 3.13 -7.03 10.01
CA ASP A 145 1.90 -7.30 10.77
C ASP A 145 0.61 -7.00 9.98
N CYS A 146 0.67 -6.22 8.91
CA CYS A 146 -0.50 -5.85 8.11
C CYS A 146 -1.25 -7.09 7.60
N GLU A 147 -0.54 -8.14 7.16
CA GLU A 147 -1.18 -9.36 6.66
C GLU A 147 -2.04 -10.01 7.75
N ARG A 148 -1.48 -10.20 8.95
CA ARG A 148 -2.20 -10.81 10.08
C ARG A 148 -3.46 -10.02 10.45
N LEU A 149 -3.37 -8.69 10.47
CA LEU A 149 -4.49 -7.79 10.78
C LEU A 149 -5.59 -7.85 9.73
N ILE A 150 -5.21 -7.86 8.45
CA ILE A 150 -6.13 -7.95 7.30
C ILE A 150 -6.85 -9.29 7.30
N LEU A 151 -6.12 -10.40 7.49
CA LEU A 151 -6.74 -11.73 7.56
C LEU A 151 -7.66 -11.88 8.77
N ALA A 152 -7.33 -11.27 9.91
CA ALA A 152 -8.20 -11.24 11.07
C ALA A 152 -9.50 -10.46 10.79
N ALA A 153 -9.40 -9.32 10.11
CA ALA A 153 -10.57 -8.55 9.68
C ALA A 153 -11.41 -9.32 8.65
N GLY A 154 -10.76 -9.98 7.69
CA GLY A 154 -11.45 -10.80 6.69
C GLY A 154 -12.24 -11.95 7.31
N ARG A 155 -11.71 -12.62 8.34
CA ARG A 155 -12.46 -13.64 9.08
C ARG A 155 -13.70 -13.08 9.77
N ARG A 156 -13.63 -11.87 10.34
CA ARG A 156 -14.80 -11.21 10.95
C ARG A 156 -15.86 -10.91 9.90
N LEU A 157 -15.46 -10.33 8.77
CA LEU A 157 -16.35 -10.04 7.65
C LEU A 157 -16.98 -11.31 7.06
N ALA A 158 -16.22 -12.40 6.97
CA ALA A 158 -16.73 -13.68 6.50
C ALA A 158 -17.77 -14.29 7.45
N ALA A 159 -17.58 -14.16 8.78
CA ALA A 159 -18.57 -14.56 9.77
C ALA A 159 -19.86 -13.74 9.63
N ASP A 160 -19.76 -12.43 9.38
CA ASP A 160 -20.92 -11.56 9.12
C ASP A 160 -21.68 -11.97 7.85
N VAL A 161 -20.95 -12.35 6.79
CA VAL A 161 -21.54 -12.90 5.55
C VAL A 161 -22.26 -14.22 5.82
N ALA A 162 -21.70 -15.09 6.67
CA ALA A 162 -22.31 -16.37 7.04
C ALA A 162 -23.61 -16.17 7.84
N ALA A 163 -23.63 -15.20 8.76
CA ALA A 163 -24.76 -14.90 9.63
C ALA A 163 -25.94 -14.25 8.89
N ARG A 164 -25.69 -13.59 7.76
CA ARG A 164 -26.74 -13.04 6.89
C ARG A 164 -27.40 -14.19 6.15
N GLY A 165 -28.56 -14.62 6.66
CA GLY A 165 -29.49 -15.52 5.98
C GLY A 165 -29.87 -15.00 4.58
N VAL A 166 -30.34 -15.91 3.73
CA VAL A 166 -30.82 -15.59 2.38
C VAL A 166 -32.09 -14.77 2.45
#